data_AF-A0A1U7GAI2-F1
#
_entry.id   AF-A0A1U7GAI2-F1
#
_cell.length_a   1.000
_cell.length_b   1.000
_cell.length_c   1.000
_cell.angle_alpha   90.00
_cell.angle_beta   90.00
_cell.angle_gamma   90.00
#
_symmetry.space_group_name_H-M   'P 1'
#
loop_
_entity.id
_entity.type
_entity.pdbx_description
1 polymer ?
#
loop_
_entity_poly.entity_id
_entity_poly.type
_entity_poly.pdbx_seq_one_letter_code
_entity_poly.pdbx_strand_id
1 'polypeptide(L)' 'MRFIQAVLLLVFLGAIGLFAVQNMNSITVDFAKWTVTGPVALMAIAAYVLGMLSGWTVVSYLSRSIRRVSERPTVE' A
#
# COMPACT_ATOMS: atom_id res chain seq x y z
N MET A 1 31.14 -6.89 4.24
CA MET A 1 29.82 -6.31 4.59
C MET A 1 28.89 -6.18 3.40
N ARG A 2 29.25 -5.47 2.32
CA ARG A 2 28.40 -5.29 1.12
C ARG A 2 28.01 -6.60 0.41
N PHE A 3 28.93 -7.56 0.33
CA PHE A 3 28.66 -8.88 -0.27
C PHE A 3 27.63 -9.68 0.53
N ILE A 4 27.75 -9.69 1.87
CA ILE A 4 26.79 -10.36 2.76
C ILE A 4 25.40 -9.71 2.63
N GLN A 5 25.34 -8.37 2.60
CA GLN A 5 24.10 -7.64 2.36
C GLN A 5 23.47 -7.99 1.01
N ALA A 6 24.27 -8.11 -0.06
CA ALA A 6 23.78 -8.51 -1.38
C ALA A 6 23.23 -9.94 -1.39
N VAL A 7 23.93 -10.90 -0.75
CA VAL A 7 23.45 -12.28 -0.65
C VAL A 7 22.17 -12.36 0.16
N LEU A 8 22.09 -11.68 1.30
CA LEU A 8 20.87 -11.62 2.12
C LEU A 8 19.70 -11.00 1.34
N LEU A 9 19.96 -9.92 0.59
CA LEU A 9 18.95 -9.30 -0.26
C LEU A 9 18.45 -10.27 -1.33
N LEU A 10 19.35 -10.99 -2.01
CA LEU A 10 18.97 -11.99 -3.03
C LEU A 10 18.17 -13.14 -2.43
N VAL A 11 18.57 -13.65 -1.25
CA VAL A 11 17.81 -14.69 -0.53
C VAL A 11 16.43 -14.18 -0.16
N PHE A 12 16.33 -12.96 0.37
CA PHE A 12 15.07 -12.35 0.76
C PHE A 12 14.16 -12.11 -0.45
N LEU A 13 14.71 -11.59 -1.55
CA LEU A 13 13.99 -11.37 -2.79
C LEU A 13 13.51 -12.71 -3.39
N GLY A 14 14.35 -13.74 -3.34
CA GLY A 14 13.99 -15.10 -3.75
C GLY A 14 12.86 -15.68 -2.89
N ALA A 15 12.90 -15.48 -1.57
CA ALA A 15 11.83 -15.91 -0.66
C ALA A 15 10.50 -15.20 -0.96
N ILE A 16 10.52 -13.89 -1.22
CA ILE A 16 9.34 -13.13 -1.64
C ILE A 16 8.81 -13.66 -2.99
N GLY A 17 9.69 -13.87 -3.96
CA GLY A 17 9.31 -14.40 -5.27
C GLY A 17 8.67 -15.79 -5.19
N LEU A 18 9.28 -16.69 -4.40
CA LEU A 18 8.75 -18.03 -4.15
C LEU A 18 7.38 -17.95 -3.46
N PHE A 19 7.25 -17.12 -2.43
CA PHE A 19 5.98 -16.88 -1.76
C PHE A 19 4.91 -16.37 -2.74
N ALA A 20 5.26 -15.41 -3.60
CA ALA A 20 4.34 -14.86 -4.59
C ALA A 20 3.86 -15.95 -5.58
N VAL A 21 4.77 -16.78 -6.10
CA VAL A 21 4.43 -17.88 -7.02
C VAL A 21 3.56 -18.93 -6.33
N GLN A 22 3.89 -19.32 -5.09
CA GLN A 22 3.12 -20.31 -4.33
C GLN A 22 1.72 -19.80 -3.96
N ASN A 23 1.57 -18.48 -3.78
CA ASN A 23 0.30 -17.84 -3.40
C ASN A 23 -0.39 -17.16 -4.60
N MET A 24 -0.15 -17.66 -5.82
CA MET A 24 -0.88 -17.25 -7.03
C MET A 24 -2.29 -17.82 -7.13
N ASN A 25 -2.77 -18.53 -6.09
CA ASN A 25 -4.16 -18.97 -6.03
C ASN A 25 -5.09 -17.77 -6.21
N SER A 26 -6.05 -17.94 -7.12
CA SER A 26 -7.04 -16.92 -7.39
C SER A 26 -8.03 -16.85 -6.24
N ILE A 27 -8.24 -15.64 -5.72
CA ILE A 27 -9.35 -15.33 -4.83
C ILE A 27 -10.40 -14.53 -5.60
N THR A 28 -11.65 -14.72 -5.21
CA THR A 28 -12.76 -13.88 -5.67
C THR A 28 -13.05 -12.87 -4.58
N VAL A 29 -13.04 -11.59 -4.97
CA VAL A 29 -13.42 -10.48 -4.11
C VAL A 29 -14.72 -9.91 -4.65
N ASP A 30 -15.76 -9.97 -3.83
CA ASP A 30 -17.08 -9.41 -4.12
C ASP A 30 -17.27 -8.09 -3.35
N PHE A 31 -17.69 -7.05 -4.06
CA PHE A 31 -17.98 -5.73 -3.52
C PHE A 31 -19.24 -5.15 -4.16
N ALA A 32 -20.36 -5.21 -3.44
CA ALA A 32 -21.67 -4.78 -3.90
C ALA A 32 -22.09 -5.45 -5.23
N LYS A 33 -21.92 -4.77 -6.37
CA LYS A 33 -22.21 -5.31 -7.72
C LYS A 33 -20.96 -5.69 -8.50
N TRP A 34 -19.78 -5.55 -7.90
CA TRP A 34 -18.49 -5.80 -8.54
C TRP A 34 -17.94 -7.12 -8.03
N THR A 35 -17.50 -7.96 -8.96
CA THR A 35 -16.81 -9.21 -8.66
C THR A 35 -15.51 -9.20 -9.43
N VAL A 36 -14.40 -9.41 -8.72
CA VAL A 36 -13.07 -9.48 -9.33
C VAL A 36 -12.39 -10.75 -8.84
N THR A 37 -11.93 -11.56 -9.77
CA THR A 37 -11.18 -12.78 -9.48
C THR A 37 -9.75 -12.62 -9.97
N GLY A 38 -8.78 -12.89 -9.11
CA GLY A 38 -7.39 -12.91 -9.49
C GLY A 38 -6.46 -13.35 -8.36
N PRO A 39 -5.16 -13.47 -8.65
CA PRO A 39 -4.16 -13.90 -7.67
C PRO A 39 -4.15 -13.02 -6.42
N VAL A 40 -4.07 -13.64 -5.24
CA VAL A 40 -4.02 -12.93 -3.94
C VAL A 40 -2.95 -11.83 -3.93
N ALA A 41 -1.76 -12.12 -4.48
CA ALA A 41 -0.66 -11.17 -4.52
C ALA A 41 -1.02 -9.88 -5.28
N LEU A 42 -1.68 -9.99 -6.44
CA LEU A 42 -2.10 -8.84 -7.22
C LEU A 42 -3.19 -8.04 -6.50
N MET A 43 -4.14 -8.74 -5.87
CA MET A 43 -5.20 -8.10 -5.08
C MET A 43 -4.63 -7.34 -3.88
N ALA A 44 -3.65 -7.93 -3.18
CA ALA A 44 -2.99 -7.29 -2.04
C ALA A 44 -2.20 -6.03 -2.46
N ILE A 45 -1.47 -6.08 -3.57
CA ILE A 45 -0.74 -4.92 -4.10
C ILE A 45 -1.72 -3.81 -4.48
N ALA A 46 -2.79 -4.15 -5.22
CA ALA A 46 -3.81 -3.19 -5.61
C ALA A 46 -4.47 -2.54 -4.38
N ALA A 47 -4.86 -3.34 -3.39
CA ALA A 47 -5.46 -2.85 -2.15
C ALA A 47 -4.50 -1.95 -1.37
N TYR A 48 -3.21 -2.29 -1.28
CA TYR A 48 -2.20 -1.47 -0.62
C TYR A 48 -2.03 -0.12 -1.31
N VAL A 49 -1.90 -0.11 -2.64
CA VAL A 49 -1.75 1.14 -3.41
C VAL A 49 -2.99 2.02 -3.27
N LEU A 50 -4.19 1.45 -3.42
CA LEU A 50 -5.44 2.18 -3.25
C LEU A 50 -5.60 2.70 -1.81
N GLY A 51 -5.23 1.89 -0.81
CA GLY A 51 -5.23 2.28 0.60
C GLY A 51 -4.23 3.40 0.89
N MET A 52 -3.05 3.36 0.30
CA MET A 52 -2.04 4.42 0.44
C MET A 52 -2.53 5.73 -0.19
N LEU A 53 -3.08 5.68 -1.41
CA LEU A 53 -3.60 6.86 -2.10
C LEU A 53 -4.81 7.47 -1.36
N SER A 54 -5.77 6.64 -0.95
CA SER A 54 -6.95 7.10 -0.20
C SER A 54 -6.58 7.59 1.21
N GLY A 55 -5.74 6.88 1.93
CA GLY A 55 -5.26 7.29 3.25
C GLY A 55 -4.50 8.61 3.20
N TRP A 56 -3.57 8.76 2.24
CA TRP A 56 -2.80 9.99 2.07
C TRP A 56 -3.71 11.18 1.74
N THR A 57 -4.68 11.00 0.85
CA THR A 57 -5.64 12.07 0.52
C THR A 57 -6.42 12.50 1.77
N VAL A 58 -7.02 11.56 2.52
CA VAL A 58 -7.74 11.87 3.76
C VAL A 58 -6.85 12.63 4.76
N VAL A 59 -5.65 12.12 5.06
CA VAL A 59 -4.72 12.76 6.00
C VAL A 59 -4.32 14.16 5.52
N SER A 60 -4.06 14.34 4.22
CA SER A 60 -3.69 15.63 3.65
C SER A 60 -4.82 16.66 3.75
N TYR A 61 -6.06 16.26 3.49
CA TYR A 61 -7.23 17.13 3.61
C TYR A 61 -7.50 17.53 5.05
N LEU A 62 -7.48 16.58 5.98
CA LEU A 62 -7.72 16.84 7.40
C LEU A 62 -6.64 17.74 7.99
N SER A 63 -5.36 17.42 7.75
CA SER A 63 -4.24 18.23 8.25
C SER A 63 -4.28 19.66 7.71
N ARG A 64 -4.63 19.86 6.43
CA ARG A 64 -4.79 21.19 5.85
C ARG A 64 -5.98 21.95 6.45
N SER A 65 -7.09 21.28 6.74
CA SER A 65 -8.27 21.87 7.38
C SER A 65 -7.94 22.37 8.79
N ILE A 66 -7.29 21.52 9.59
CA ILE A 66 -6.89 21.85 10.98
C ILE A 66 -5.90 23.02 10.98
N ARG A 67 -4.93 23.02 10.07
CA ARG A 67 -3.94 24.10 9.98
C ARG A 67 -4.58 25.46 9.65
N ARG A 68 -5.56 25.51 8.75
CA ARG A 68 -6.30 26.74 8.43
C ARG A 68 -7.08 27.30 9.62
N VAL A 69 -7.54 26.45 10.53
CA VAL A 69 -8.27 26.87 11.74
C VAL A 69 -7.31 27.32 12.84
N SER A 70 -6.10 26.76 12.89
CA SER A 70 -5.09 27.08 13.90
C SER A 70 -4.26 28.35 13.59
N GLU A 71 -4.13 28.74 12.32
CA GLU A 71 -3.53 30.01 11.94
C GLU A 71 -4.47 31.17 12.34
N ARG A 72 -4.28 31.68 13.57
CA ARG A 72 -4.88 32.95 14.01
C ARG A 72 -4.45 34.06 13.05
N PRO A 73 -5.36 34.95 12.63
CA PRO A 73 -4.98 36.14 11.87
C PRO A 73 -3.97 36.91 12.72
N THR A 74 -2.73 37.02 12.23
CA THR A 74 -1.78 37.97 12.80
C THR A 74 -2.33 39.33 12.42
N VAL A 75 -2.95 39.99 13.40
CA VAL A 75 -3.45 41.35 13.27
C VAL A 75 -2.20 42.23 13.18
N GLU A 76 -1.88 42.72 11.98
CA GLU A 76 -0.99 43.87 11.78
C GLU A 76 -1.74 45.17 12.08
#